data_AF-A0AAW2G4E2-F1
#
_entry.id   AF-A0AAW2G4E2-F1
#
_cell.length_a   1.000
_cell.length_b   1.000
_cell.length_c   1.000
_cell.angle_alpha   90.00
_cell.angle_beta   90.00
_cell.angle_gamma   90.00
#
_symmetry.space_group_name_H-M   'P 1'
#
loop_
_entity.id
_entity.type
_entity.pdbx_description
1 polymer ?
#
loop_
_entity_poly.entity_id
_entity_poly.type
_entity_poly.pdbx_seq_one_letter_code
_entity_poly.pdbx_strand_id
1 'polypeptide(L)'
;MITMAGSEYTSVKDFYRDRSIFITGATGFMGKILVEKLLRSCPHIKNIYLLMRPKKGRNVQERLQELLNGPVFENLRRNSPDELSKIIPVAGDITEPELGISIDDQNTLIRTVSIVFHSAATVKFDEALKLSVTINMLGTKRLVQLCNRMHNVEVRKSYR
;
A
#
# COMPACT_ATOMS: atom_id res chain seq x y z
N MET A 1 36.24 -24.07 20.21
CA MET A 1 35.26 -24.30 19.14
C MET A 1 34.45 -23.01 19.02
N ILE A 2 34.78 -22.16 18.05
CA ILE A 2 34.13 -20.85 17.87
C ILE A 2 32.92 -21.09 16.97
N THR A 3 31.72 -21.11 17.54
CA THR A 3 30.49 -21.19 16.75
C THR A 3 30.22 -19.79 16.19
N MET A 4 30.37 -19.64 14.88
CA MET A 4 29.98 -18.44 14.14
C MET A 4 28.47 -18.24 14.31
N ALA A 5 28.06 -17.08 14.83
CA ALA A 5 26.66 -16.67 14.88
C ALA A 5 26.17 -16.46 13.44
N GLY A 6 25.40 -17.40 12.91
CA GLY A 6 24.66 -17.22 11.66
C GLY A 6 23.65 -16.10 11.84
N SER A 7 23.57 -15.17 10.89
CA SER A 7 22.52 -14.16 10.90
C SER A 7 21.15 -14.85 10.81
N GLU A 8 20.34 -14.76 11.86
CA GLU A 8 18.95 -15.20 11.81
C GLU A 8 18.17 -14.30 10.85
N TYR A 9 17.85 -14.83 9.68
CA TYR A 9 16.96 -14.16 8.74
C TYR A 9 15.52 -14.26 9.25
N THR A 10 14.87 -13.12 9.49
CA THR A 10 13.44 -13.07 9.81
C THR A 10 12.63 -13.58 8.61
N SER A 11 11.68 -14.50 8.84
CA SER A 11 10.78 -14.96 7.79
C SER A 11 9.94 -13.79 7.24
N VAL A 12 9.52 -13.86 5.97
CA VAL A 12 8.64 -12.83 5.39
C VAL A 12 7.35 -12.67 6.21
N LYS A 13 6.79 -13.78 6.71
CA LYS A 13 5.55 -13.75 7.51
C LYS A 13 5.75 -13.02 8.83
N ASP A 14 6.87 -13.29 9.51
CA ASP A 14 7.16 -12.67 10.80
C ASP A 14 7.57 -11.20 10.64
N PHE A 15 8.19 -10.84 9.51
CA PHE A 15 8.46 -9.45 9.20
C PHE A 15 7.16 -8.63 9.11
N TYR A 16 6.10 -9.15 8.49
CA TYR A 16 4.83 -8.44 8.34
C TYR A 16 3.86 -8.59 9.53
N ARG A 17 4.20 -9.37 10.55
CA ARG A 17 3.35 -9.61 11.72
C ARG A 17 3.04 -8.31 12.46
N ASP A 18 1.76 -8.10 12.76
CA ASP A 18 1.18 -6.95 13.47
C ASP A 18 1.45 -5.57 12.84
N ARG A 19 1.99 -5.55 11.62
CA ARG A 19 2.30 -4.32 10.89
C ARG A 19 1.09 -3.80 10.12
N SER A 20 0.97 -2.47 10.06
CA SER A 20 0.09 -1.80 9.12
C SER A 20 0.86 -1.30 7.90
N ILE A 21 0.28 -1.53 6.73
CA ILE A 21 0.89 -1.28 5.42
C ILE A 21 0.07 -0.21 4.69
N PHE A 22 0.73 0.76 4.05
CA PHE A 22 0.09 1.70 3.13
C PHE A 22 0.50 1.42 1.69
N ILE A 23 -0.46 1.30 0.79
CA ILE A 23 -0.22 0.95 -0.62
C ILE A 23 -0.85 2.00 -1.53
N THR A 24 -0.04 2.55 -2.45
CA THR A 24 -0.54 3.36 -3.56
C THR A 24 -0.56 2.54 -4.85
N GLY A 25 -1.54 2.78 -5.73
CA GLY A 25 -1.68 2.04 -6.99
C GLY A 25 -2.31 0.66 -6.85
N ALA A 26 -2.98 0.38 -5.74
CA ALA A 26 -3.59 -0.92 -5.44
C ALA A 26 -4.65 -1.39 -6.45
N THR A 27 -5.31 -0.47 -7.15
CA THR A 27 -6.27 -0.82 -8.22
C THR A 27 -5.61 -1.16 -9.56
N GLY A 28 -4.29 -0.96 -9.67
CA GLY A 28 -3.52 -1.29 -10.87
C GLY A 28 -3.28 -2.79 -11.04
N PHE A 29 -2.65 -3.18 -12.15
CA PHE A 29 -2.39 -4.57 -12.48
C PHE A 29 -1.56 -5.30 -11.40
N MET A 30 -0.39 -4.76 -11.06
CA MET A 30 0.49 -5.34 -10.03
C MET A 30 0.01 -5.05 -8.60
N GLY A 31 -0.58 -3.87 -8.36
CA GLY A 31 -1.02 -3.47 -7.03
C GLY A 31 -2.05 -4.42 -6.42
N LYS A 32 -3.05 -4.86 -7.19
CA LYS A 32 -4.07 -5.80 -6.68
C LYS A 32 -3.49 -7.17 -6.37
N ILE A 33 -2.50 -7.62 -7.14
CA ILE A 33 -1.80 -8.89 -6.93
C ILE A 33 -0.96 -8.80 -5.65
N LEU A 34 -0.28 -7.67 -5.43
CA LEU A 34 0.47 -7.42 -4.19
C LEU A 34 -0.45 -7.49 -2.96
N VAL A 35 -1.61 -6.83 -2.99
CA VAL A 35 -2.58 -6.86 -1.89
C VAL A 35 -3.04 -8.29 -1.60
N GLU A 36 -3.48 -9.03 -2.63
CA GLU A 36 -3.88 -10.44 -2.50
C GLU A 36 -2.77 -11.30 -1.89
N LYS A 37 -1.55 -11.15 -2.41
CA LYS A 37 -0.40 -11.96 -2.01
C LYS A 37 -0.02 -11.71 -0.56
N LEU A 38 -0.07 -10.45 -0.11
CA LEU A 38 0.19 -10.06 1.28
C LEU A 38 -0.83 -10.71 2.21
N LEU A 39 -2.13 -10.57 1.93
CA LEU A 39 -3.20 -11.18 2.73
C LEU A 39 -3.09 -12.71 2.80
N ARG A 40 -2.92 -13.37 1.65
CA ARG A 40 -2.83 -14.83 1.59
C ARG A 40 -1.56 -15.39 2.24
N SER A 41 -0.44 -14.66 2.16
CA SER A 41 0.86 -15.19 2.61
C SER A 41 1.22 -14.75 4.03
N CYS A 42 0.67 -13.63 4.51
CA CYS A 42 1.02 -13.00 5.78
C CYS A 42 -0.24 -12.75 6.63
N PRO A 43 -0.85 -13.81 7.21
CA PRO A 43 -2.15 -13.72 7.89
C PRO A 43 -2.14 -12.88 9.17
N HIS A 44 -0.97 -12.48 9.68
CA HIS A 44 -0.86 -11.64 10.87
C HIS A 44 -0.62 -10.16 10.53
N ILE A 45 -0.75 -9.74 9.28
CA ILE A 45 -0.83 -8.31 8.96
C ILE A 45 -2.00 -7.70 9.72
N LYS A 46 -1.77 -6.54 10.33
CA LYS A 46 -2.82 -5.85 11.09
C LYS A 46 -3.84 -5.19 10.16
N ASN A 47 -3.38 -4.28 9.30
CA ASN A 47 -4.21 -3.53 8.36
C ASN A 47 -3.45 -3.24 7.07
N ILE A 48 -4.17 -3.16 5.95
CA ILE A 48 -3.66 -2.66 4.67
C ILE A 48 -4.49 -1.45 4.23
N TYR A 49 -3.90 -0.27 4.32
CA TYR A 49 -4.47 0.99 3.85
C TYR A 49 -4.21 1.17 2.35
N LEU A 50 -5.25 1.43 1.57
CA LEU A 50 -5.12 1.61 0.12
C LEU A 50 -5.44 3.05 -0.27
N LEU A 51 -4.50 3.77 -0.87
CA LEU A 51 -4.79 5.07 -1.49
C LEU A 51 -5.67 4.84 -2.72
N MET A 52 -6.90 5.36 -2.67
CA MET A 52 -7.90 5.19 -3.71
C MET A 52 -8.47 6.53 -4.12
N ARG A 53 -8.39 6.82 -5.42
CA ARG A 53 -8.99 8.01 -5.99
C ARG A 53 -10.53 7.92 -5.93
N PRO A 54 -11.26 8.98 -5.55
CA PRO A 54 -12.69 9.02 -5.85
C PRO A 54 -12.90 9.00 -7.38
N LYS A 55 -14.06 8.52 -7.84
CA LYS A 55 -14.50 8.71 -9.24
C LYS A 55 -15.83 9.46 -9.21
N LYS A 56 -16.15 10.19 -10.27
CA LYS A 56 -17.44 10.89 -10.38
C LYS A 56 -18.59 9.88 -10.14
N GLY A 57 -19.40 10.14 -9.12
CA GLY A 57 -20.52 9.28 -8.72
C GLY A 57 -20.14 7.96 -8.04
N ARG A 58 -18.87 7.74 -7.66
CA ARG A 58 -18.43 6.56 -6.91
C ARG A 58 -17.47 6.90 -5.78
N ASN A 59 -17.83 6.56 -4.55
CA ASN A 59 -16.97 6.71 -3.39
C ASN A 59 -15.90 5.59 -3.32
N VAL A 60 -14.95 5.73 -2.41
CA VAL A 60 -13.83 4.77 -2.32
C VAL A 60 -14.25 3.40 -1.78
N GLN A 61 -15.32 3.33 -0.99
CA GLN A 61 -15.88 2.07 -0.49
C GLN A 61 -16.48 1.25 -1.65
N GLU A 62 -17.26 1.86 -2.52
CA GLU A 62 -17.81 1.21 -3.72
C GLU A 62 -16.70 0.71 -4.65
N ARG A 63 -15.66 1.54 -4.83
CA ARG A 63 -14.48 1.14 -5.61
C ARG A 63 -13.70 0.00 -4.97
N LEU A 64 -13.66 -0.06 -3.63
CA LEU A 64 -13.04 -1.17 -2.92
C LEU A 64 -13.84 -2.45 -3.15
N GLN A 65 -15.16 -2.41 -3.06
CA GLN A 65 -16.00 -3.58 -3.35
C GLN A 65 -15.80 -4.08 -4.79
N GLU A 66 -15.71 -3.18 -5.77
CA GLU A 66 -15.38 -3.54 -7.16
C GLU A 66 -14.02 -4.26 -7.26
N LEU A 67 -12.99 -3.75 -6.58
CA LEU A 67 -11.67 -4.38 -6.52
C LEU A 67 -11.76 -5.78 -5.89
N LEU A 68 -12.43 -5.89 -4.75
CA LEU A 68 -12.55 -7.11 -3.96
C LEU A 68 -13.43 -8.17 -4.62
N ASN A 69 -14.33 -7.80 -5.54
CA ASN A 69 -15.11 -8.74 -6.34
C ASN A 69 -14.35 -9.26 -7.56
N GLY A 70 -13.17 -8.70 -7.87
CA GLY A 70 -12.35 -9.13 -8.99
C GLY A 70 -11.83 -10.58 -8.87
N PRO A 71 -11.47 -11.24 -9.98
CA PRO A 71 -11.00 -12.64 -9.98
C PRO A 71 -9.76 -12.89 -9.12
N VAL A 72 -8.88 -11.89 -9.00
CA VAL A 72 -7.65 -11.98 -8.19
C VAL A 72 -7.98 -12.33 -6.73
N PHE A 73 -9.09 -11.83 -6.18
CA PHE A 73 -9.49 -12.05 -4.79
C PHE A 73 -10.40 -13.25 -4.60
N GLU A 74 -10.73 -14.03 -5.65
CA GLU A 74 -11.67 -15.15 -5.58
C GLU A 74 -11.24 -16.21 -4.56
N ASN A 75 -9.94 -16.54 -4.55
CA ASN A 75 -9.38 -17.51 -3.60
C ASN A 75 -9.55 -17.02 -2.15
N LEU A 76 -9.19 -15.76 -1.86
CA LEU A 76 -9.38 -15.16 -0.54
C LEU A 76 -10.85 -15.12 -0.14
N ARG A 77 -11.77 -14.70 -1.03
CA ARG A 77 -13.21 -14.70 -0.74
C ARG A 77 -13.74 -16.08 -0.38
N ARG A 78 -13.22 -17.15 -1.00
CA ARG A 78 -13.67 -18.54 -0.76
C ARG A 78 -13.06 -19.15 0.49
N ASN A 79 -11.76 -18.94 0.71
CA ASN A 79 -10.98 -19.72 1.68
C ASN A 79 -10.59 -18.92 2.93
N SER A 80 -10.59 -17.59 2.87
CA SER A 80 -10.17 -16.71 3.98
C SER A 80 -10.87 -15.34 3.91
N PRO A 81 -12.21 -15.27 3.90
CA PRO A 81 -12.94 -14.02 3.71
C PRO A 81 -12.63 -12.97 4.77
N ASP A 82 -12.33 -13.39 6.01
CA ASP A 82 -11.98 -12.50 7.12
C ASP A 82 -10.70 -11.70 6.86
N GLU A 83 -9.77 -12.21 6.04
CA GLU A 83 -8.56 -11.47 5.65
C GLU A 83 -8.89 -10.19 4.89
N LEU A 84 -10.01 -10.14 4.16
CA LEU A 84 -10.42 -8.98 3.39
C LEU A 84 -10.85 -7.81 4.28
N SER A 85 -11.28 -8.08 5.52
CA SER A 85 -11.67 -7.05 6.50
C SER A 85 -10.51 -6.14 6.92
N LYS A 86 -9.26 -6.59 6.70
CA LYS A 86 -8.03 -5.84 6.99
C LYS A 86 -7.78 -4.70 5.99
N ILE A 87 -8.51 -4.67 4.87
CA ILE A 87 -8.33 -3.65 3.84
C ILE A 87 -9.15 -2.40 4.18
N ILE A 88 -8.46 -1.27 4.28
CA ILE A 88 -9.06 0.02 4.62
C ILE A 88 -8.83 0.99 3.45
N PRO A 89 -9.88 1.45 2.75
CA PRO A 89 -9.73 2.41 1.67
C PRO A 89 -9.47 3.81 2.24
N VAL A 90 -8.47 4.50 1.72
CA VAL A 90 -8.15 5.89 2.06
C VAL A 90 -8.40 6.75 0.83
N ALA A 91 -9.29 7.73 0.95
CA ALA A 91 -9.58 8.65 -0.15
C ALA A 91 -8.40 9.60 -0.37
N GLY A 92 -7.96 9.68 -1.63
CA GLY A 92 -6.91 10.61 -2.02
C GLY A 92 -6.41 10.38 -3.45
N ASP A 93 -5.62 11.32 -3.95
CA ASP A 93 -4.97 11.27 -5.24
C ASP A 93 -3.52 11.73 -5.12
N ILE A 94 -2.62 10.93 -5.69
CA ILE A 94 -1.19 11.18 -5.66
C ILE A 94 -0.80 12.47 -6.40
N THR A 95 -1.64 12.95 -7.30
CA THR A 95 -1.42 14.21 -8.02
C THR A 95 -1.72 15.45 -7.19
N GLU A 96 -2.43 15.30 -6.07
CA GLU A 96 -2.87 16.41 -5.21
C GLU A 96 -1.86 16.73 -4.09
N PRO A 97 -1.83 17.97 -3.58
CA PRO A 97 -1.11 18.32 -2.34
C PRO A 97 -1.52 17.40 -1.18
N GLU A 98 -0.55 17.01 -0.34
CA GLU A 98 -0.78 16.05 0.78
C GLU A 98 -1.51 14.76 0.33
N LEU A 99 -1.32 14.36 -0.93
CA LEU A 99 -2.00 13.23 -1.57
C LEU A 99 -3.53 13.33 -1.59
N GLY A 100 -4.10 14.53 -1.35
CA GLY A 100 -5.54 14.73 -1.23
C GLY A 100 -6.19 13.95 -0.08
N ILE A 101 -5.40 13.52 0.92
CA ILE A 101 -5.86 12.72 2.06
C ILE A 101 -6.37 13.67 3.16
N SER A 102 -7.47 13.30 3.81
CA SER A 102 -8.01 14.04 4.96
C SER A 102 -7.00 14.15 6.10
N ILE A 103 -7.10 15.17 6.95
CA ILE A 103 -6.20 15.32 8.11
C ILE A 103 -6.31 14.10 9.06
N ASP A 104 -7.52 13.59 9.28
CA ASP A 104 -7.75 12.44 10.18
C ASP A 104 -7.13 11.15 9.64
N ASP A 105 -7.27 10.90 8.33
CA ASP A 105 -6.63 9.75 7.69
C ASP A 105 -5.11 9.91 7.69
N GLN A 106 -4.57 11.12 7.42
CA GLN A 106 -3.13 11.38 7.52
C GLN A 106 -2.61 11.07 8.93
N ASN A 107 -3.29 11.54 9.97
CA ASN A 107 -2.91 11.29 11.37
C ASN A 107 -2.96 9.80 11.71
N THR A 108 -3.95 9.08 11.16
CA THR A 108 -4.05 7.62 11.29
C THR A 108 -2.85 6.95 10.64
N LEU A 109 -2.55 7.27 9.38
CA LEU A 109 -1.42 6.69 8.64
C LEU A 109 -0.09 6.98 9.34
N ILE A 110 0.13 8.22 9.78
CA ILE A 110 1.33 8.66 10.51
C ILE A 110 1.59 7.81 11.75
N ARG A 111 0.54 7.50 12.50
CA ARG A 111 0.65 6.76 13.77
C ARG A 111 0.76 5.26 13.60
N THR A 112 0.17 4.67 12.56
CA THR A 112 0.01 3.21 12.47
C THR A 112 0.90 2.55 11.43
N VAL A 113 1.18 3.22 10.31
CA VAL A 113 1.87 2.61 9.17
C VAL A 113 3.37 2.45 9.47
N SER A 114 3.88 1.28 9.13
CA SER A 114 5.30 0.93 9.25
C SER A 114 5.95 0.53 7.93
N ILE A 115 5.13 0.21 6.91
CA ILE A 115 5.60 -0.20 5.59
C ILE A 115 4.77 0.51 4.53
N VAL A 116 5.45 1.06 3.52
CA VAL A 116 4.81 1.75 2.39
C VAL A 116 5.22 1.10 1.08
N PHE A 117 4.23 0.69 0.29
CA PHE A 117 4.43 0.28 -1.10
C PHE A 117 3.95 1.36 -2.06
N HIS A 118 4.87 1.85 -2.88
CA HIS A 118 4.55 2.82 -3.93
C HIS A 118 4.48 2.14 -5.30
N SER A 119 3.26 1.92 -5.80
CA SER A 119 3.03 1.35 -7.13
C SER A 119 2.09 2.24 -7.98
N ALA A 120 1.71 3.42 -7.49
CA ALA A 120 0.97 4.40 -8.27
C ALA A 120 1.93 5.08 -9.27
N ALA A 121 1.95 4.57 -10.49
CA ALA A 121 2.70 5.16 -11.59
C ALA A 121 1.88 5.11 -12.87
N THR A 122 2.19 6.01 -13.79
CA THR A 122 1.80 5.88 -15.19
C THR A 122 2.95 5.24 -15.97
N VAL A 123 2.62 4.21 -16.74
CA VAL A 123 3.57 3.46 -17.60
C VAL A 123 3.27 3.65 -19.08
N LYS A 124 2.43 4.65 -19.41
CA LYS A 124 2.09 4.99 -20.77
C LYS A 124 3.23 5.79 -21.41
N PHE A 125 3.83 5.23 -22.46
CA PHE A 125 4.96 5.85 -23.17
C PHE A 125 4.55 7.09 -23.97
N ASP A 126 3.27 7.20 -24.32
CA ASP A 126 2.66 8.29 -25.08
C ASP A 126 1.98 9.35 -24.19
N GLU A 127 2.19 9.31 -22.88
CA GLU A 127 1.55 10.24 -21.97
C GLU A 127 2.22 11.61 -21.97
N ALA A 128 1.39 12.67 -21.91
CA ALA A 128 1.87 14.04 -21.89
C ALA A 128 2.89 14.24 -20.75
N LEU A 129 4.06 14.79 -21.06
CA LEU A 129 5.18 14.96 -20.12
C LEU A 129 4.74 15.59 -18.79
N LYS A 130 3.87 16.60 -18.83
CA LYS A 130 3.34 17.28 -17.63
C LYS A 130 2.60 16.30 -16.70
N LEU A 131 1.80 15.39 -17.25
CA LEU A 131 1.07 14.38 -16.48
C LEU A 131 2.04 13.33 -15.91
N SER A 132 2.99 12.85 -16.73
CA SER A 132 4.03 11.91 -16.29
C SER A 132 4.89 12.46 -15.16
N VAL A 133 5.33 13.72 -15.24
CA VAL A 133 6.08 14.41 -14.17
C VAL A 133 5.22 14.55 -12.91
N THR A 134 3.94 14.90 -13.07
CA THR A 134 3.03 15.07 -11.93
C THR A 134 2.82 13.76 -11.17
N ILE A 135 2.60 12.65 -11.87
CA ILE A 135 2.35 11.35 -11.25
C ILE A 135 3.66 10.74 -10.72
N ASN A 136 4.68 10.61 -11.57
CA ASN A 136 5.85 9.79 -11.26
C ASN A 136 6.96 10.53 -10.48
N MET A 137 6.98 11.87 -10.48
CA MET A 137 7.99 12.64 -9.75
C MET A 137 7.38 13.39 -8.57
N LEU A 138 6.39 14.25 -8.83
CA LEU A 138 5.75 15.03 -7.77
C LEU A 138 4.95 14.13 -6.83
N GLY A 139 4.25 13.14 -7.38
CA GLY A 139 3.53 12.13 -6.61
C GLY A 139 4.42 11.38 -5.63
N THR A 140 5.56 10.86 -6.11
CA THR A 140 6.56 10.20 -5.25
C THR A 140 7.12 11.14 -4.19
N LYS A 141 7.43 12.39 -4.55
CA LYS A 141 7.91 13.39 -3.58
C LYS A 141 6.91 13.60 -2.43
N ARG A 142 5.62 13.78 -2.76
CA ARG A 142 4.55 13.97 -1.75
C ARG A 142 4.38 12.75 -0.86
N LEU A 143 4.46 11.55 -1.44
CA LEU A 143 4.42 10.32 -0.65
C LEU A 143 5.59 10.24 0.33
N VAL A 144 6.81 10.56 -0.11
CA VAL A 144 7.99 10.59 0.77
C VAL A 144 7.83 11.64 1.88
N GLN A 145 7.23 12.80 1.60
CA GLN A 145 6.92 13.81 2.62
C GLN A 145 5.97 13.28 3.70
N LEU A 146 4.94 12.51 3.32
CA LEU A 146 4.07 11.83 4.28
C LEU A 146 4.86 10.76 5.07
N CYS A 147 5.67 9.93 4.40
CA CYS A 147 6.48 8.90 5.05
C CYS A 147 7.43 9.48 6.12
N ASN A 148 8.04 10.64 5.87
CA ASN A 148 8.93 11.31 6.84
C ASN A 148 8.23 11.74 8.13
N ARG A 149 6.89 11.82 8.11
CA ARG A 149 6.08 12.14 9.29
C ARG A 149 5.65 10.88 10.04
N MET A 150 5.76 9.68 9.45
CA MET A 150 5.30 8.44 10.07
C MET A 150 6.22 7.98 11.20
N HIS A 151 5.64 7.53 12.30
CA HIS A 151 6.39 7.20 13.52
C HIS A 151 7.13 5.86 13.43
N ASN A 152 6.64 4.93 12.61
CA ASN A 152 7.07 3.52 12.63
C ASN A 152 7.68 3.05 11.30
N VAL A 153 7.98 3.95 10.36
CA VAL A 153 8.52 3.54 9.05
C VAL A 153 9.95 3.06 9.19
N GLU A 154 10.16 1.77 8.89
CA GLU A 154 11.49 1.20 8.84
C GLU A 154 12.15 1.45 7.48
N VAL A 155 13.19 2.27 7.45
CA VAL A 155 14.05 2.44 6.28
C VAL A 155 15.17 1.39 6.33
N ARG A 156 14.95 0.24 5.70
CA ARG A 156 16.04 -0.72 5.49
C ARG A 156 16.91 -0.28 4.33
N LYS A 157 18.18 0.00 4.62
CA LYS A 157 19.22 0.05 3.59
C LYS A 157 19.37 -1.37 3.05
N SER A 158 18.95 -1.62 1.81
CA SER A 158 19.35 -2.84 1.12
C SER A 158 20.86 -2.80 1.01
N TYR A 159 21.54 -3.71 1.71
CA TYR A 159 22.95 -3.95 1.53
C TYR A 159 23.17 -4.33 0.06
N ARG A 160 24.05 -3.58 -0.62
CA ARG A 160 24.61 -3.95 -1.92
C ARG A 160 25.60 -5.10 -1.73
#